data_AF-A0AA39PR12-F1
#
_entry.id   AF-A0AA39PR12-F1
#
_cell.length_a   1.000
_cell.length_b   1.000
_cell.length_c   1.000
_cell.angle_alpha   90.00
_cell.angle_beta   90.00
_cell.angle_gamma   90.00
#
_symmetry.space_group_name_H-M   'P 1'
#
loop_
_entity.id
_entity.type
_entity.pdbx_description
1 polymer ?
#
loop_
_entity_poly.entity_id
_entity_poly.type
_entity_poly.pdbx_seq_one_letter_code
_entity_poly.pdbx_strand_id
1 'polypeptide(L)'
;MKVAVEGCCHGELDDIYAHISKLETQHAYTVDLLLICGDFQAVRNHRDLQCMAVPNKYKALQTFYKYYTGEKTAPILTIIIGGNHEASNYMWELYHGGWVAPNIYFLGHAGCVQVNGIRIAGISGIFKGYNFSSGSYEKIPYDSSTIRSIYHMREFNVRRLSLLSKPDVVHSIDQHGDVRNLIRRKAHFRAEIEQGTFGAPPLHGTASHAQAFLVVRGAHASEPLRSNPDEISLDDEEVEAYLALDKCMPKKQFLEINRLIRLILYYDLEWLAITRAFNLWFSTTRYQRPFPDEAEAREMVRKELEWVKENVGSEKTVESCQQFCVTAPGPGSEGDQKLEQPAMYPNPQTRSFCQLLGIEDKINKGV
;
A
#
# COMPACT_ATOMS: atom_id res chain seq x y z
N MET A 1 6.49 20.42 -5.58
CA MET A 1 6.68 18.98 -5.32
C MET A 1 6.38 18.24 -6.60
N LYS A 2 7.30 17.41 -7.10
CA LYS A 2 7.10 16.53 -8.25
C LYS A 2 6.96 15.10 -7.74
N VAL A 3 5.89 14.45 -8.16
CA VAL A 3 5.52 13.11 -7.70
C VAL A 3 5.61 12.17 -8.89
N ALA A 4 6.45 11.14 -8.78
CA ALA A 4 6.49 10.04 -9.75
C ALA A 4 5.62 8.90 -9.23
N VAL A 5 4.89 8.24 -10.12
CA VAL A 5 3.96 7.19 -9.73
C VAL A 5 4.15 5.99 -10.64
N GLU A 6 4.33 4.85 -10.00
CA GLU A 6 4.63 3.55 -10.58
C GLU A 6 3.50 2.57 -10.27
N GLY A 7 3.20 1.69 -11.23
CA GLY A 7 2.11 0.73 -11.09
C GLY A 7 2.52 -0.42 -10.18
N CYS A 8 2.90 -1.54 -10.80
CA CYS A 8 3.43 -2.70 -10.12
C CYS A 8 4.96 -2.64 -10.12
N CYS A 9 5.59 -2.99 -8.99
CA CYS A 9 7.05 -2.96 -8.88
C CYS A 9 7.71 -4.32 -9.19
N HIS A 10 7.07 -5.45 -8.86
CA HIS A 10 7.58 -6.81 -9.08
C HIS A 10 9.02 -7.07 -8.58
N GLY A 11 9.45 -6.29 -7.59
CA GLY A 11 10.79 -6.35 -7.00
C GLY A 11 11.89 -5.64 -7.81
N GLU A 12 11.56 -4.98 -8.92
CA GLU A 12 12.49 -4.26 -9.80
C GLU A 12 12.78 -2.83 -9.31
N LEU A 13 12.94 -2.68 -7.99
CA LEU A 13 13.07 -1.40 -7.32
C LEU A 13 14.31 -0.61 -7.76
N ASP A 14 15.42 -1.32 -8.02
CA ASP A 14 16.65 -0.74 -8.57
C ASP A 14 16.43 -0.10 -9.95
N ASP A 15 15.70 -0.79 -10.83
CA ASP A 15 15.43 -0.34 -12.20
C ASP A 15 14.48 0.86 -12.21
N ILE A 16 13.47 0.87 -11.34
CA ILE A 16 12.56 2.03 -11.16
C ILE A 16 13.36 3.27 -10.76
N TYR A 17 14.21 3.18 -9.74
CA TYR A 17 15.01 4.34 -9.32
C TYR A 17 16.02 4.77 -10.39
N ALA A 18 16.64 3.82 -11.10
CA ALA A 18 17.56 4.13 -12.20
C ALA A 18 16.85 4.84 -13.36
N HIS A 19 15.63 4.40 -13.69
CA HIS A 19 14.81 5.03 -14.72
C HIS A 19 14.41 6.46 -14.34
N ILE A 20 13.95 6.68 -13.11
CA ILE A 20 13.63 8.03 -12.61
C ILE A 20 14.86 8.93 -12.68
N SER A 21 16.02 8.45 -12.22
CA SER A 21 17.27 9.22 -12.24
C SER A 21 17.70 9.61 -13.66
N LYS A 22 17.50 8.71 -14.63
CA LYS A 22 17.74 8.98 -16.06
C LYS A 22 16.82 10.10 -16.55
N LEU A 23 15.52 10.05 -16.25
CA LEU A 23 14.55 11.08 -16.65
C LEU A 23 14.84 12.44 -15.99
N GLU A 24 15.17 12.46 -14.70
CA GLU A 24 15.60 13.66 -13.97
C GLU A 24 16.76 14.36 -14.67
N THR A 25 17.76 13.57 -15.09
CA THR A 25 18.94 14.05 -15.82
C THR A 25 18.58 14.58 -17.20
N GLN A 26 17.76 13.84 -17.96
CA GLN A 26 17.38 14.18 -19.33
C GLN A 26 16.52 15.44 -19.42
N HIS A 27 15.65 15.65 -18.43
CA HIS A 27 14.64 16.71 -18.46
C HIS A 27 14.87 17.81 -17.42
N ALA A 28 16.04 17.80 -16.76
CA ALA A 28 16.46 18.79 -15.77
C ALA A 28 15.41 19.06 -14.68
N TYR A 29 14.89 17.99 -14.08
CA TYR A 29 14.02 18.07 -12.91
C TYR A 29 14.42 17.09 -11.81
N THR A 30 13.82 17.24 -10.63
CA THR A 30 13.92 16.27 -9.53
C THR A 30 12.55 15.75 -9.14
N VAL A 31 12.46 14.46 -8.83
CA VAL A 31 11.30 13.80 -8.23
C VAL A 31 11.48 13.83 -6.72
N ASP A 32 10.49 14.39 -6.03
CA ASP A 32 10.54 14.53 -4.57
C ASP A 32 9.94 13.30 -3.86
N LEU A 33 8.93 12.67 -4.48
CA LEU A 33 8.14 11.58 -3.92
C LEU A 33 7.85 10.52 -4.99
N LEU A 34 8.05 9.25 -4.64
CA LEU A 34 7.65 8.10 -5.46
C LEU A 34 6.46 7.39 -4.79
N LEU A 35 5.46 7.08 -5.60
CA LEU A 35 4.23 6.40 -5.21
C LEU A 35 4.16 5.06 -5.97
N ILE A 36 4.15 3.92 -5.27
CA ILE A 36 4.05 2.58 -5.91
C ILE A 36 2.71 1.95 -5.57
N CYS A 37 1.96 1.60 -6.61
CA CYS A 37 0.55 1.23 -6.51
C CYS A 37 0.30 -0.26 -6.22
N GLY A 38 1.30 -1.12 -6.14
CA GLY A 38 1.11 -2.52 -5.74
C GLY A 38 2.25 -3.43 -6.16
N ASP A 39 2.06 -4.72 -5.86
CA ASP A 39 3.01 -5.81 -6.13
C ASP A 39 4.46 -5.38 -5.89
N PHE A 40 4.69 -4.77 -4.73
CA PHE A 40 5.99 -4.21 -4.37
C PHE A 40 7.02 -5.31 -4.11
N GLN A 41 6.57 -6.44 -3.56
CA GLN A 41 7.40 -7.59 -3.18
C GLN A 41 8.45 -7.23 -2.14
N ALA A 42 8.01 -6.79 -0.96
CA ALA A 42 8.85 -6.49 0.21
C ALA A 42 9.49 -7.75 0.85
N VAL A 43 10.21 -8.56 0.06
CA VAL A 43 10.79 -9.84 0.49
C VAL A 43 12.12 -9.62 1.21
N ARG A 44 12.18 -9.92 2.52
CA ARG A 44 13.39 -9.73 3.33
C ARG A 44 14.39 -10.89 3.20
N ASN A 45 13.89 -12.10 2.95
CA ASN A 45 14.67 -13.34 2.88
C ASN A 45 13.89 -14.46 2.14
N HIS A 46 14.48 -15.66 2.00
CA HIS A 46 13.84 -16.77 1.27
C HIS A 46 12.58 -17.33 1.94
N ARG A 47 12.41 -17.13 3.25
CA ARG A 47 11.21 -17.59 3.98
C ARG A 47 10.01 -16.70 3.70
N ASP A 48 10.22 -15.40 3.51
CA ASP A 48 9.18 -14.48 3.05
C ASP A 48 8.65 -14.89 1.67
N LEU A 49 9.49 -15.44 0.78
CA LEU A 49 9.03 -16.01 -0.50
C LEU A 49 8.00 -17.12 -0.30
N GLN A 50 8.07 -17.87 0.80
CA GLN A 50 7.12 -18.94 1.10
C GLN A 50 5.75 -18.41 1.56
N CYS A 51 5.66 -17.12 1.89
CA CYS A 51 4.42 -16.43 2.24
C CYS A 51 3.81 -15.64 1.06
N MET A 52 4.42 -15.72 -0.13
CA MET A 52 3.93 -15.06 -1.34
C MET A 52 3.17 -16.03 -2.25
N ALA A 53 1.99 -15.61 -2.72
CA ALA A 53 1.13 -16.38 -3.61
C ALA A 53 1.56 -16.34 -5.08
N VAL A 54 2.77 -16.82 -5.35
CA VAL A 54 3.38 -16.91 -6.68
C VAL A 54 3.82 -18.36 -6.93
N PRO A 55 3.70 -18.92 -8.15
CA PRO A 55 4.21 -20.26 -8.43
C PRO A 55 5.73 -20.35 -8.16
N ASN A 56 6.20 -21.44 -7.55
CA ASN A 56 7.58 -21.54 -7.05
C ASN A 56 8.67 -21.23 -8.08
N LYS A 57 8.46 -21.57 -9.36
CA LYS A 57 9.42 -21.29 -10.45
C LYS A 57 9.64 -19.80 -10.73
N TYR A 58 8.75 -18.92 -10.27
CA TYR A 58 8.81 -17.47 -10.48
C TYR A 58 9.17 -16.71 -9.20
N LYS A 59 9.30 -17.39 -8.06
CA LYS A 59 9.71 -16.75 -6.81
C LYS A 59 11.19 -16.37 -6.91
N ALA A 60 11.46 -15.08 -6.82
CA ALA A 60 12.80 -14.53 -6.78
C ALA A 60 12.91 -13.53 -5.62
N LEU A 61 14.07 -13.51 -4.96
CA LEU A 61 14.35 -12.59 -3.86
C LEU A 61 14.40 -11.12 -4.33
N GLN A 62 14.73 -10.91 -5.61
CA GLN A 62 14.90 -9.60 -6.24
C GLN A 62 15.83 -8.68 -5.42
N THR A 63 15.53 -7.40 -5.30
CA THR A 63 16.48 -6.40 -4.76
C THR A 63 16.04 -5.76 -3.45
N PHE A 64 14.77 -5.88 -3.05
CA PHE A 64 14.24 -5.22 -1.85
C PHE A 64 15.04 -5.54 -0.57
N TYR A 65 15.47 -6.79 -0.39
CA TYR A 65 16.22 -7.19 0.80
C TYR A 65 17.47 -6.32 1.05
N LYS A 66 18.09 -5.76 0.01
CA LYS A 66 19.26 -4.87 0.11
C LYS A 66 18.91 -3.55 0.79
N TYR A 67 17.71 -3.03 0.56
CA TYR A 67 17.20 -1.83 1.22
C TYR A 67 16.84 -2.12 2.68
N TYR A 68 16.26 -3.30 2.93
CA TYR A 68 15.93 -3.75 4.26
C TYR A 68 17.17 -4.00 5.15
N THR A 69 18.24 -4.59 4.61
CA THR A 69 19.49 -4.86 5.35
C THR A 69 20.42 -3.64 5.45
N GLY A 70 20.12 -2.56 4.74
CA GLY A 70 20.94 -1.35 4.70
C GLY A 70 22.15 -1.41 3.74
N GLU A 71 22.21 -2.42 2.87
CA GLU A 71 23.16 -2.43 1.74
C GLU A 71 22.86 -1.28 0.75
N LYS A 72 21.59 -0.91 0.62
CA LYS A 72 21.10 0.22 -0.17
C LYS A 72 20.18 1.12 0.63
N THR A 73 20.04 2.37 0.19
CA THR A 73 19.06 3.34 0.72
C THR A 73 18.21 3.84 -0.43
N ALA A 74 16.90 3.94 -0.23
CA ALA A 74 16.01 4.50 -1.25
C ALA A 74 16.34 6.00 -1.48
N PRO A 75 16.66 6.40 -2.73
CA PRO A 75 17.08 7.77 -3.02
C PRO A 75 15.93 8.78 -2.96
N ILE A 76 14.68 8.30 -3.09
CA ILE A 76 13.46 9.10 -3.11
C ILE A 76 12.56 8.57 -2.00
N LEU A 77 11.90 9.47 -1.26
CA LEU A 77 10.85 9.06 -0.32
C LEU A 77 9.81 8.27 -1.10
N THR A 78 9.59 7.02 -0.72
CA THR A 78 8.73 6.11 -1.48
C THR A 78 7.57 5.65 -0.61
N ILE A 79 6.34 5.90 -1.05
CA ILE A 79 5.12 5.45 -0.38
C ILE A 79 4.49 4.33 -1.21
N ILE A 80 4.23 3.19 -0.57
CA ILE A 80 3.74 1.98 -1.23
C ILE A 80 2.40 1.52 -0.66
N ILE A 81 1.59 0.87 -1.50
CA ILE A 81 0.51 -0.03 -1.09
C ILE A 81 0.83 -1.45 -1.57
N GLY A 82 0.19 -2.45 -0.98
CA GLY A 82 0.42 -3.86 -1.30
C GLY A 82 -0.53 -4.37 -2.38
N GLY A 83 -0.06 -5.30 -3.21
CA GLY A 83 -0.87 -6.06 -4.16
C GLY A 83 -1.10 -7.52 -3.81
N ASN A 84 -1.22 -8.37 -4.83
CA ASN A 84 -1.43 -9.81 -4.69
C ASN A 84 -0.12 -10.60 -4.70
N HIS A 85 0.97 -10.02 -5.21
CA HIS A 85 2.31 -10.60 -5.17
C HIS A 85 3.14 -9.89 -4.11
N GLU A 86 2.95 -10.27 -2.85
CA GLU A 86 3.63 -9.66 -1.71
C GLU A 86 4.22 -10.69 -0.76
N ALA A 87 5.24 -10.28 -0.01
CA ALA A 87 5.59 -10.91 1.26
C ALA A 87 4.48 -10.62 2.28
N SER A 88 3.33 -11.30 2.15
CA SER A 88 2.11 -10.96 2.89
C SER A 88 2.27 -11.07 4.40
N ASN A 89 3.19 -11.91 4.87
CA ASN A 89 3.57 -11.96 6.28
C ASN A 89 4.18 -10.63 6.75
N TYR A 90 5.10 -10.04 6.00
CA TYR A 90 5.73 -8.78 6.37
C TYR A 90 4.77 -7.59 6.24
N MET A 91 3.94 -7.59 5.18
CA MET A 91 2.89 -6.57 5.04
C MET A 91 1.87 -6.63 6.20
N TRP A 92 1.55 -7.83 6.68
CA TRP A 92 0.67 -8.01 7.84
C TRP A 92 1.28 -7.47 9.14
N GLU A 93 2.59 -7.65 9.35
CA GLU A 93 3.32 -7.07 10.50
C GLU A 93 3.13 -5.55 10.60
N LEU A 94 2.90 -4.87 9.48
CA LEU A 94 2.71 -3.43 9.33
C LEU A 94 1.29 -3.07 8.86
N TYR A 95 0.27 -3.78 9.36
CA TYR A 95 -1.13 -3.58 8.95
C TYR A 95 -1.61 -2.11 8.99
N HIS A 96 -1.17 -1.36 10.01
CA HIS A 96 -1.51 0.05 10.22
C HIS A 96 -0.57 1.03 9.49
N GLY A 97 0.33 0.52 8.65
CA GLY A 97 1.39 1.27 8.00
C GLY A 97 2.69 1.31 8.82
N GLY A 98 3.79 1.62 8.14
CA GLY A 98 5.12 1.71 8.74
C GLY A 98 6.24 1.66 7.72
N TRP A 99 7.47 1.91 8.17
CA TRP A 99 8.65 1.84 7.33
C TRP A 99 9.02 0.38 7.05
N VAL A 100 9.00 -0.03 5.79
CA VAL A 100 9.47 -1.35 5.34
C VAL A 100 10.97 -1.38 5.13
N ALA A 101 11.56 -0.22 4.87
CA ALA A 101 13.00 0.04 4.80
C ALA A 101 13.21 1.55 5.05
N PRO A 102 14.45 2.01 5.30
CA PRO A 102 14.73 3.44 5.37
C PRO A 102 14.25 4.17 4.11
N ASN A 103 13.44 5.22 4.30
CA ASN A 103 12.86 6.05 3.24
C ASN A 103 11.81 5.35 2.34
N ILE A 104 11.31 4.16 2.74
CA ILE A 104 10.21 3.45 2.07
C ILE A 104 9.09 3.17 3.09
N TYR A 105 7.94 3.81 2.92
CA TYR A 105 6.79 3.72 3.82
C TYR A 105 5.63 2.95 3.20
N PHE A 106 5.18 1.89 3.87
CA PHE A 106 3.95 1.19 3.53
C PHE A 106 2.76 1.89 4.19
N LEU A 107 1.73 2.22 3.42
CA LEU A 107 0.50 2.86 3.95
C LEU A 107 -0.32 1.92 4.85
N GLY A 108 -0.05 0.62 4.83
CA GLY A 108 -0.86 -0.38 5.51
C GLY A 108 -1.90 -1.00 4.59
N HIS A 109 -2.76 -1.84 5.17
CA HIS A 109 -3.87 -2.44 4.41
C HIS A 109 -4.91 -1.38 3.98
N ALA A 110 -5.01 -0.30 4.74
CA ALA A 110 -5.53 1.00 4.32
C ALA A 110 -4.85 2.07 5.18
N GLY A 111 -4.66 3.26 4.63
CA GLY A 111 -3.91 4.32 5.28
C GLY A 111 -4.19 5.70 4.72
N CYS A 112 -3.90 6.74 5.51
CA CYS A 112 -3.70 8.10 5.01
C CYS A 112 -2.61 8.81 5.81
N VAL A 113 -1.72 9.48 5.09
CA VAL A 113 -0.60 10.27 5.62
C VAL A 113 -0.54 11.61 4.90
N GLN A 114 0.26 12.54 5.42
CA GLN A 114 0.48 13.84 4.82
C GLN A 114 1.95 14.04 4.45
N VAL A 115 2.19 14.51 3.24
CA VAL A 115 3.51 14.93 2.75
C VAL A 115 3.42 16.39 2.32
N ASN A 116 4.06 17.28 3.08
CA ASN A 116 4.07 18.73 2.78
C ASN A 116 2.65 19.32 2.57
N GLY A 117 1.69 18.89 3.40
CA GLY A 117 0.28 19.31 3.33
C GLY A 117 -0.59 18.55 2.34
N ILE A 118 -0.03 17.65 1.51
CA ILE A 118 -0.79 16.81 0.58
C ILE A 118 -1.21 15.52 1.29
N ARG A 119 -2.52 15.24 1.32
CA ARG A 119 -3.12 14.05 1.94
C ARG A 119 -3.12 12.89 0.95
N ILE A 120 -2.33 11.87 1.26
CA ILE A 120 -2.16 10.68 0.43
C ILE A 120 -2.83 9.53 1.16
N ALA A 121 -3.95 9.07 0.61
CA ALA A 121 -4.68 7.91 1.10
C ALA A 121 -4.43 6.71 0.18
N GLY A 122 -4.59 5.50 0.72
CA GLY A 122 -4.43 4.29 -0.07
C GLY A 122 -5.09 3.07 0.57
N ILE A 123 -5.35 2.07 -0.27
CA ILE A 123 -5.88 0.77 0.14
C ILE A 123 -5.15 -0.34 -0.61
N SER A 124 -4.67 -1.31 0.15
CA SER A 124 -3.91 -2.44 -0.39
C SER A 124 -4.83 -3.60 -0.76
N GLY A 125 -4.35 -4.43 -1.69
CA GLY A 125 -4.97 -5.69 -2.05
C GLY A 125 -5.97 -5.61 -3.19
N ILE A 126 -6.40 -6.80 -3.63
CA ILE A 126 -7.36 -6.97 -4.74
C ILE A 126 -8.75 -7.35 -4.22
N PHE A 127 -9.79 -6.96 -4.94
CA PHE A 127 -11.16 -7.29 -4.56
C PHE A 127 -11.52 -8.74 -4.90
N LYS A 128 -12.08 -9.47 -3.93
CA LYS A 128 -12.69 -10.79 -4.11
C LYS A 128 -13.95 -10.88 -3.26
N GLY A 129 -15.11 -10.86 -3.92
CA GLY A 129 -16.42 -10.72 -3.25
C GLY A 129 -16.67 -11.75 -2.14
N TYR A 130 -16.22 -13.00 -2.31
CA TYR A 130 -16.41 -14.07 -1.32
C TYR A 130 -15.61 -13.88 -0.01
N ASN A 131 -14.57 -13.04 0.01
CA ASN A 131 -13.81 -12.70 1.23
C ASN A 131 -14.10 -11.28 1.73
N PHE A 132 -14.80 -10.45 0.94
CA PHE A 132 -14.93 -9.02 1.21
C PHE A 132 -15.56 -8.73 2.58
N SER A 133 -16.67 -9.40 2.92
CA SER A 133 -17.40 -9.20 4.18
C SER A 133 -16.88 -10.05 5.35
N SER A 134 -15.78 -10.77 5.18
CA SER A 134 -15.13 -11.51 6.28
C SER A 134 -14.20 -10.61 7.11
N GLY A 135 -13.77 -11.06 8.29
CA GLY A 135 -12.63 -10.45 8.97
C GLY A 135 -11.29 -10.94 8.39
N SER A 136 -10.17 -10.48 8.96
CA SER A 136 -8.82 -10.91 8.57
C SER A 136 -8.35 -12.05 9.45
N TYR A 137 -8.63 -13.29 9.05
CA TYR A 137 -8.45 -14.49 9.89
C TYR A 137 -7.19 -15.30 9.58
N GLU A 138 -6.46 -14.90 8.55
CA GLU A 138 -5.27 -15.58 8.05
C GLU A 138 -4.15 -15.56 9.10
N LYS A 139 -3.46 -16.70 9.25
CA LYS A 139 -2.35 -16.85 10.18
C LYS A 139 -1.25 -17.70 9.56
N ILE A 140 -0.01 -17.37 9.90
CA ILE A 140 1.16 -18.16 9.51
C ILE A 140 1.23 -19.41 10.40
N PRO A 141 1.57 -20.60 9.86
CA PRO A 141 1.81 -20.86 8.45
C PRO A 141 0.53 -20.83 7.61
N TYR A 142 0.58 -20.12 6.48
CA TYR A 142 -0.49 -20.06 5.51
C TYR A 142 -0.61 -21.38 4.75
N ASP A 143 -1.84 -21.84 4.56
CA ASP A 143 -2.18 -22.85 3.57
C ASP A 143 -2.40 -22.22 2.18
N SER A 144 -2.71 -23.06 1.19
CA SER A 144 -2.96 -22.60 -0.18
C SER A 144 -4.14 -21.64 -0.34
N SER A 145 -5.09 -21.62 0.60
CA SER A 145 -6.23 -20.70 0.58
C SER A 145 -5.90 -19.38 1.27
N THR A 146 -5.28 -19.44 2.44
CA THR A 146 -4.98 -18.29 3.30
C THR A 146 -3.83 -17.45 2.78
N ILE A 147 -2.89 -18.06 2.05
CA ILE A 147 -1.84 -17.31 1.33
C ILE A 147 -2.42 -16.42 0.23
N ARG A 148 -3.61 -16.75 -0.28
CA ARG A 148 -4.34 -15.92 -1.25
C ARG A 148 -5.24 -14.91 -0.54
N SER A 149 -6.03 -15.38 0.43
CA SER A 149 -7.02 -14.52 1.08
C SER A 149 -6.42 -13.38 1.91
N ILE A 150 -5.17 -13.48 2.35
CA ILE A 150 -4.47 -12.47 3.17
C ILE A 150 -4.38 -11.10 2.48
N TYR A 151 -4.20 -11.05 1.16
CA TYR A 151 -4.14 -9.80 0.40
C TYR A 151 -5.48 -9.40 -0.24
N HIS A 152 -6.56 -10.15 0.00
CA HIS A 152 -7.86 -9.74 -0.50
C HIS A 152 -8.34 -8.51 0.29
N MET A 153 -8.96 -7.56 -0.40
CA MET A 153 -9.57 -6.39 0.20
C MET A 153 -10.70 -6.79 1.15
N ARG A 154 -10.86 -6.05 2.25
CA ARG A 154 -11.91 -6.27 3.27
C ARG A 154 -12.83 -5.05 3.35
N GLU A 155 -14.12 -5.29 3.57
CA GLU A 155 -15.14 -4.25 3.77
C GLU A 155 -14.74 -3.29 4.90
N PHE A 156 -14.12 -3.82 5.95
CA PHE A 156 -13.56 -3.04 7.06
C PHE A 156 -12.66 -1.88 6.59
N ASN A 157 -11.77 -2.13 5.64
CA ASN A 157 -10.83 -1.12 5.13
C ASN A 157 -11.53 -0.10 4.22
N VAL A 158 -12.45 -0.56 3.37
CA VAL A 158 -13.23 0.31 2.49
C VAL A 158 -14.10 1.27 3.30
N ARG A 159 -14.78 0.78 4.35
CA ARG A 159 -15.61 1.62 5.24
C ARG A 159 -14.81 2.67 6.00
N ARG A 160 -13.61 2.31 6.49
CA ARG A 160 -12.72 3.29 7.12
C ARG A 160 -12.31 4.37 6.12
N LEU A 161 -11.92 3.97 4.91
CA LEU A 161 -11.52 4.92 3.87
C LEU A 161 -12.68 5.81 3.41
N SER A 162 -13.93 5.32 3.39
CA SER A 162 -15.11 6.12 3.01
C SER A 162 -15.49 7.20 4.02
N LEU A 163 -14.99 7.10 5.26
CA LEU A 163 -15.20 8.11 6.31
C LEU A 163 -14.19 9.26 6.22
N LEU A 164 -13.08 9.06 5.51
CA LEU A 164 -12.05 10.08 5.32
C LEU A 164 -12.58 11.19 4.43
N SER A 165 -12.53 12.43 4.92
CA SER A 165 -12.85 13.60 4.10
C SER A 165 -11.71 13.89 3.14
N LYS A 166 -12.02 14.24 1.88
CA LYS A 166 -11.14 14.94 0.93
C LYS A 166 -9.64 14.53 0.95
N PRO A 167 -9.28 13.29 0.59
CA PRO A 167 -7.90 12.99 0.23
C PRO A 167 -7.52 13.73 -1.07
N ASP A 168 -6.28 14.19 -1.17
CA ASP A 168 -5.77 14.82 -2.40
C ASP A 168 -5.37 13.77 -3.44
N VAL A 169 -4.88 12.61 -2.97
CA VAL A 169 -4.51 11.45 -3.79
C VAL A 169 -5.06 10.20 -3.14
N VAL A 170 -5.67 9.31 -3.94
CA VAL A 170 -6.08 7.98 -3.51
C VAL A 170 -5.38 6.90 -4.33
N HIS A 171 -4.64 6.04 -3.65
CA HIS A 171 -3.97 4.88 -4.23
C HIS A 171 -4.79 3.60 -4.11
N SER A 172 -4.94 2.91 -5.23
CA SER A 172 -5.42 1.54 -5.28
C SER A 172 -4.89 0.86 -6.54
N ILE A 173 -4.95 -0.48 -6.58
CA ILE A 173 -4.56 -1.29 -7.74
C ILE A 173 -5.60 -1.22 -8.88
N ASP A 174 -6.68 -0.43 -8.70
CA ASP A 174 -7.84 -0.52 -9.58
C ASP A 174 -7.58 0.00 -11.01
N GLN A 175 -7.98 -0.81 -11.99
CA GLN A 175 -7.64 -0.68 -13.41
C GLN A 175 -8.63 0.24 -14.14
N HIS A 176 -8.62 1.54 -13.88
CA HIS A 176 -9.48 2.51 -14.61
C HIS A 176 -8.72 3.30 -15.67
N GLY A 177 -7.96 2.59 -16.52
CA GLY A 177 -7.35 3.20 -17.71
C GLY A 177 -8.38 3.37 -18.85
N ASP A 178 -7.90 3.67 -20.07
CA ASP A 178 -8.70 3.60 -21.30
C ASP A 178 -9.34 2.22 -21.48
N VAL A 179 -10.59 2.12 -21.02
CA VAL A 179 -11.46 0.95 -21.05
C VAL A 179 -11.68 0.45 -22.48
N ARG A 180 -11.73 1.36 -23.47
CA ARG A 180 -11.93 0.97 -24.87
C ARG A 180 -10.70 0.26 -25.41
N ASN A 181 -9.51 0.76 -25.10
CA ASN A 181 -8.25 0.13 -25.49
C ASN A 181 -8.01 -1.17 -24.70
N LEU A 182 -8.38 -1.21 -23.41
CA LEU A 182 -8.34 -2.42 -22.58
C LEU A 182 -9.24 -3.52 -23.14
N ILE A 183 -10.50 -3.23 -23.44
CA ILE A 183 -11.45 -4.19 -24.04
C ILE A 183 -10.97 -4.64 -25.42
N ARG A 184 -10.36 -3.75 -26.22
CA ARG A 184 -9.80 -4.09 -27.53
C ARG A 184 -8.64 -5.09 -27.40
N ARG A 185 -7.80 -4.94 -26.38
CA ARG A 185 -6.62 -5.79 -26.14
C ARG A 185 -6.98 -7.08 -25.38
N LYS A 186 -7.91 -7.00 -24.43
CA LYS A 186 -8.29 -8.07 -23.50
C LYS A 186 -9.81 -8.21 -23.47
N ALA A 187 -10.33 -8.83 -24.54
CA ALA A 187 -11.77 -8.98 -24.75
C ALA A 187 -12.50 -9.73 -23.62
N HIS A 188 -11.81 -10.56 -22.83
CA HIS A 188 -12.39 -11.29 -21.71
C HIS A 188 -12.84 -10.38 -20.55
N PHE A 189 -12.25 -9.19 -20.39
CA PHE A 189 -12.71 -8.21 -19.38
C PHE A 189 -13.98 -7.47 -19.78
N ARG A 190 -14.43 -7.57 -21.04
CA ARG A 190 -15.61 -6.86 -21.53
C ARG A 190 -16.84 -7.15 -20.67
N ALA A 191 -17.07 -8.42 -20.32
CA ALA A 191 -18.23 -8.81 -19.54
C ALA A 191 -18.21 -8.21 -18.12
N GLU A 192 -17.07 -8.24 -17.44
CA GLU A 192 -16.92 -7.67 -16.09
C GLU A 192 -17.04 -6.13 -16.10
N ILE A 193 -16.50 -5.49 -17.14
CA ILE A 193 -16.56 -4.03 -17.30
C ILE A 193 -18.00 -3.59 -17.58
N GLU A 194 -18.70 -4.26 -18.50
CA GLU A 194 -20.10 -3.97 -18.83
C GLU A 194 -21.04 -4.21 -17.64
N GLN A 195 -20.70 -5.14 -16.75
CA GLN A 195 -21.44 -5.43 -15.52
C GLN A 195 -21.06 -4.54 -14.33
N GLY A 196 -20.05 -3.67 -14.48
CA GLY A 196 -19.53 -2.84 -13.39
C GLY A 196 -18.88 -3.64 -12.26
N THR A 197 -18.49 -4.88 -12.51
CA THR A 197 -17.84 -5.78 -11.55
C THR A 197 -16.32 -5.81 -11.71
N PHE A 198 -15.80 -5.22 -12.78
CA PHE A 198 -14.38 -5.09 -13.04
C PHE A 198 -13.69 -4.19 -12.00
N GLY A 199 -12.53 -4.64 -11.51
CA GLY A 199 -11.72 -3.87 -10.58
C GLY A 199 -12.10 -4.02 -9.11
N ALA A 200 -12.20 -2.91 -8.39
CA ALA A 200 -12.69 -2.85 -7.01
C ALA A 200 -14.06 -2.13 -6.94
N PRO A 201 -15.18 -2.79 -7.28
CA PRO A 201 -16.51 -2.19 -7.21
C PRO A 201 -16.89 -1.51 -5.88
N PRO A 202 -16.51 -2.04 -4.69
CA PRO A 202 -16.86 -1.40 -3.42
C PRO A 202 -16.26 0.00 -3.23
N LEU A 203 -15.25 0.29 -4.02
CA LEU A 203 -14.50 1.52 -3.99
C LEU A 203 -15.26 2.61 -4.79
N HIS A 204 -15.89 2.30 -5.94
CA HIS A 204 -16.57 3.25 -6.85
C HIS A 204 -17.59 4.23 -6.22
N GLY A 205 -18.17 3.91 -5.06
CA GLY A 205 -19.14 4.75 -4.35
C GLY A 205 -18.59 5.60 -3.21
N THR A 206 -17.29 5.54 -2.88
CA THR A 206 -16.76 6.31 -1.75
C THR A 206 -16.58 7.80 -2.13
N ALA A 207 -16.73 8.73 -1.18
CA ALA A 207 -16.44 10.16 -1.44
C ALA A 207 -14.96 10.39 -1.84
N SER A 208 -14.08 9.50 -1.37
CA SER A 208 -12.69 9.37 -1.80
C SER A 208 -12.55 8.93 -3.27
N HIS A 209 -13.57 8.29 -3.89
CA HIS A 209 -13.57 7.93 -5.31
C HIS A 209 -13.64 9.10 -6.29
N ALA A 210 -14.22 10.22 -5.85
CA ALA A 210 -14.45 11.37 -6.71
C ALA A 210 -13.24 12.33 -6.79
N GLN A 211 -12.16 12.10 -6.04
CA GLN A 211 -11.01 13.00 -5.94
C GLN A 211 -9.71 12.26 -6.32
N ALA A 212 -9.19 12.60 -7.50
CA ALA A 212 -7.89 12.22 -8.07
C ALA A 212 -7.41 10.78 -7.78
N PHE A 213 -7.96 9.81 -8.50
CA PHE A 213 -7.31 8.52 -8.69
C PHE A 213 -6.13 8.72 -9.61
N LEU A 214 -4.95 8.37 -9.13
CA LEU A 214 -3.85 8.15 -10.03
C LEU A 214 -3.82 6.67 -10.39
N VAL A 215 -4.42 6.38 -11.53
CA VAL A 215 -4.41 5.06 -12.14
C VAL A 215 -3.08 4.91 -12.87
N VAL A 216 -2.16 4.10 -12.34
CA VAL A 216 -0.92 3.77 -13.05
C VAL A 216 -1.02 2.39 -13.65
N ARG A 217 -0.81 2.33 -14.96
CA ARG A 217 -0.65 1.10 -15.72
C ARG A 217 0.76 0.61 -15.48
N GLY A 218 0.91 -0.61 -14.96
CA GLY A 218 2.21 -1.22 -14.73
C GLY A 218 3.03 -1.31 -16.02
N ALA A 219 4.33 -1.07 -15.90
CA ALA A 219 5.33 -1.44 -16.88
C ALA A 219 6.14 -2.63 -16.33
N HIS A 220 6.59 -3.50 -17.25
CA HIS A 220 7.48 -4.65 -17.06
C HIS A 220 6.94 -5.86 -16.28
N ALA A 221 6.49 -6.87 -17.03
CA ALA A 221 6.41 -8.25 -16.55
C ALA A 221 6.58 -9.21 -17.75
N SER A 222 7.71 -9.91 -17.79
CA SER A 222 8.03 -10.91 -18.82
C SER A 222 7.03 -12.07 -18.87
N GLU A 223 6.50 -12.33 -20.07
CA GLU A 223 5.66 -13.47 -20.51
C GLU A 223 4.34 -13.73 -19.75
N PRO A 224 3.25 -14.11 -20.47
CA PRO A 224 1.95 -14.37 -19.86
C PRO A 224 1.99 -15.62 -18.97
N LEU A 225 2.02 -15.36 -17.66
CA LEU A 225 1.99 -16.33 -16.58
C LEU A 225 0.67 -17.14 -16.62
N ARG A 226 0.78 -18.44 -16.91
CA ARG A 226 -0.25 -19.44 -16.57
C ARG A 226 0.16 -20.11 -15.27
N SER A 227 -0.39 -19.69 -14.12
CA SER A 227 -0.93 -20.57 -13.06
C SER A 227 -1.35 -19.89 -11.74
N ASN A 228 -1.76 -18.62 -11.71
CA ASN A 228 -2.53 -18.07 -10.58
C ASN A 228 -3.94 -17.67 -11.07
N PRO A 229 -5.05 -18.24 -10.53
CA PRO A 229 -6.41 -17.88 -10.96
C PRO A 229 -6.81 -16.44 -10.63
N ASP A 230 -6.03 -15.76 -9.79
CA ASP A 230 -6.24 -14.36 -9.40
C ASP A 230 -5.39 -13.37 -10.23
N GLU A 231 -4.58 -13.88 -11.17
CA GLU A 231 -3.66 -13.13 -12.00
C GLU A 231 -4.33 -12.59 -13.27
N ILE A 232 -4.13 -11.31 -13.54
CA ILE A 232 -4.47 -10.68 -14.81
C ILE A 232 -3.17 -10.57 -15.61
N SER A 233 -3.05 -11.31 -16.72
CA SER A 233 -1.85 -11.31 -17.56
C SER A 233 -1.56 -9.90 -18.10
N LEU A 234 -0.48 -9.25 -17.67
CA LEU A 234 0.01 -7.98 -18.23
C LEU A 234 1.09 -8.33 -19.26
N ASP A 235 0.83 -8.09 -20.55
CA ASP A 235 1.87 -8.24 -21.58
C ASP A 235 2.74 -6.97 -21.64
N ASP A 236 4.04 -7.17 -21.86
CA ASP A 236 5.07 -6.13 -21.95
C ASP A 236 4.81 -5.12 -23.08
N GLU A 237 4.53 -3.88 -22.73
CA GLU A 237 4.72 -2.73 -23.63
C GLU A 237 5.30 -1.54 -22.85
N GLU A 238 6.21 -0.79 -23.48
CA GLU A 238 6.64 0.54 -23.02
C GLU A 238 5.42 1.45 -22.94
N VAL A 239 5.13 1.96 -21.74
CA VAL A 239 4.09 2.97 -21.54
C VAL A 239 4.75 4.22 -20.99
N GLU A 240 4.55 5.35 -21.68
CA GLU A 240 4.82 6.68 -21.13
C GLU A 240 4.08 6.81 -19.80
N ALA A 241 4.85 6.90 -18.71
CA ALA A 241 4.34 7.29 -17.41
C ALA A 241 3.55 8.59 -17.60
N TYR A 242 2.25 8.55 -17.32
CA TYR A 242 1.48 9.76 -17.12
C TYR A 242 2.02 10.42 -15.86
N LEU A 243 3.09 11.20 -16.04
CA LEU A 243 3.44 12.29 -15.16
C LEU A 243 2.12 13.04 -14.95
N ALA A 244 1.67 13.18 -13.70
CA ALA A 244 0.54 14.04 -13.38
C ALA A 244 0.95 15.49 -13.70
N LEU A 245 0.89 15.84 -14.99
CA LEU A 245 0.97 17.18 -15.51
C LEU A 245 -0.40 17.79 -15.23
N ASP A 246 -0.54 18.48 -14.10
CA ASP A 246 -1.56 19.51 -14.06
C ASP A 246 -1.07 20.72 -14.87
N LYS A 247 -2.01 21.33 -15.59
CA LYS A 247 -1.79 22.46 -16.47
C LYS A 247 -1.38 23.67 -15.64
N CYS A 248 -0.15 24.14 -15.81
CA CYS A 248 0.28 25.45 -15.33
C CYS A 248 -0.59 26.56 -15.96
N MET A 249 -1.49 27.14 -15.16
CA MET A 249 -2.21 28.36 -15.50
C MET A 249 -1.24 29.54 -15.60
N PRO A 250 -1.37 30.45 -16.59
CA PRO A 250 -0.47 31.60 -16.71
C PRO A 250 -0.65 32.61 -15.56
N LYS A 251 0.48 33.13 -15.04
CA LYS A 251 0.63 34.26 -14.09
C LYS A 251 0.63 33.98 -12.57
N LYS A 252 1.42 33.02 -12.10
CA LYS A 252 1.94 33.09 -10.71
C LYS A 252 3.46 33.00 -10.67
N GLN A 253 4.01 33.91 -9.87
CA GLN A 253 5.41 34.24 -9.72
C GLN A 253 6.09 33.30 -8.69
N PHE A 254 7.20 32.71 -9.15
CA PHE A 254 8.45 32.28 -8.48
C PHE A 254 8.39 31.42 -7.20
N LEU A 255 9.10 30.28 -7.23
CA LEU A 255 9.89 29.85 -6.07
C LEU A 255 11.22 29.21 -6.52
N GLU A 256 12.26 29.75 -5.91
CA GLU A 256 13.69 29.47 -6.02
C GLU A 256 14.07 28.08 -5.47
N ILE A 257 15.18 27.56 -5.97
CA ILE A 257 15.78 26.27 -5.63
C ILE A 257 16.13 26.23 -4.13
N ASN A 258 15.63 25.23 -3.40
CA ASN A 258 16.26 24.75 -2.18
C ASN A 258 16.40 23.22 -2.24
N ARG A 259 17.61 22.78 -2.58
CA ARG A 259 18.00 21.40 -2.87
C ARG A 259 18.10 20.49 -1.62
N LEU A 260 17.45 20.81 -0.50
CA LEU A 260 17.78 20.21 0.82
C LEU A 260 16.63 19.97 1.82
N ILE A 261 15.36 20.16 1.49
CA ILE A 261 14.29 19.85 2.44
C ILE A 261 13.90 18.37 2.29
N ARG A 262 14.44 17.50 3.16
CA ARG A 262 13.94 16.14 3.34
C ARG A 262 12.42 16.22 3.56
N LEU A 263 11.63 15.57 2.70
CA LEU A 263 10.19 15.50 2.90
C LEU A 263 9.90 14.79 4.22
N ILE A 264 9.09 15.44 5.06
CA ILE A 264 8.67 14.90 6.35
C ILE A 264 7.29 14.29 6.17
N LEU A 265 7.13 13.05 6.62
CA LEU A 265 5.86 12.35 6.64
C LEU A 265 5.13 12.63 7.96
N TYR A 266 3.89 13.10 7.86
CA TYR A 266 3.01 13.36 9.00
C TYR A 266 1.84 12.38 9.01
N TYR A 267 1.35 12.04 10.20
CA TYR A 267 0.08 11.33 10.30
C TYR A 267 -1.08 12.25 9.93
N ASP A 268 -2.09 11.69 9.26
CA ASP A 268 -3.35 12.37 9.05
C ASP A 268 -4.26 12.21 10.28
N LEU A 269 -4.64 13.32 10.93
CA LEU A 269 -5.39 13.27 12.20
C LEU A 269 -6.79 12.65 12.05
N GLU A 270 -7.46 12.88 10.91
CA GLU A 270 -8.76 12.28 10.64
C GLU A 270 -8.62 10.77 10.44
N TRP A 271 -7.56 10.32 9.76
CA TRP A 271 -7.25 8.90 9.64
C TRP A 271 -6.92 8.24 10.99
N LEU A 272 -6.16 8.92 11.85
CA LEU A 272 -5.91 8.45 13.22
C LEU A 272 -7.22 8.29 13.99
N ALA A 273 -8.13 9.26 13.88
CA ALA A 273 -9.45 9.22 14.53
C ALA A 273 -10.32 8.07 13.99
N ILE A 274 -10.37 7.89 12.67
CA ILE A 274 -11.06 6.77 12.01
C ILE A 274 -10.51 5.43 12.51
N THR A 275 -9.18 5.32 12.57
CA THR A 275 -8.51 4.10 13.03
C THR A 275 -8.87 3.77 14.48
N ARG A 276 -8.87 4.77 15.35
CA ARG A 276 -9.24 4.61 16.76
C ARG A 276 -10.72 4.25 16.93
N ALA A 277 -11.62 4.98 16.26
CA ALA A 277 -13.07 4.76 16.31
C ALA A 277 -13.45 3.34 15.85
N PHE A 278 -12.79 2.84 14.81
CA PHE A 278 -13.10 1.53 14.22
C PHE A 278 -12.30 0.37 14.80
N ASN A 279 -11.40 0.58 15.78
CA ASN A 279 -10.58 -0.50 16.32
C ASN A 279 -11.41 -1.67 16.89
N LEU A 280 -12.58 -1.39 17.47
CA LEU A 280 -13.51 -2.41 17.97
C LEU A 280 -14.07 -3.32 16.86
N TRP A 281 -14.14 -2.84 15.62
CA TRP A 281 -14.61 -3.59 14.45
C TRP A 281 -13.49 -4.31 13.70
N PHE A 282 -12.22 -4.07 14.05
CA PHE A 282 -11.13 -4.83 13.46
C PHE A 282 -11.19 -6.29 13.95
N SER A 283 -11.58 -7.21 13.06
CA SER A 283 -11.73 -8.63 13.36
C SER A 283 -10.54 -9.44 12.84
N THR A 284 -9.94 -10.24 13.72
CA THR A 284 -8.92 -11.24 13.37
C THR A 284 -9.50 -12.65 13.21
N THR A 285 -10.81 -12.75 12.98
CA THR A 285 -11.55 -14.00 12.78
C THR A 285 -12.38 -13.93 11.50
N ARG A 286 -12.90 -15.07 11.01
CA ARG A 286 -13.72 -15.08 9.79
C ARG A 286 -14.98 -14.23 9.93
N TYR A 287 -15.52 -14.16 11.14
CA TYR A 287 -16.71 -13.38 11.43
C TYR A 287 -16.37 -11.90 11.52
N GLN A 288 -17.00 -11.10 10.65
CA GLN A 288 -17.02 -9.65 10.76
C GLN A 288 -18.33 -9.23 11.42
N ARG A 289 -18.23 -8.52 12.54
CA ARG A 289 -19.42 -7.98 13.20
C ARG A 289 -20.05 -6.88 12.34
N PRO A 290 -21.39 -6.68 12.42
CA PRO A 290 -22.06 -5.57 11.75
C PRO A 290 -21.44 -4.22 12.11
N PHE A 291 -21.30 -3.37 11.09
CA PHE A 291 -20.81 -2.00 11.21
C PHE A 291 -21.92 -1.06 11.70
N PRO A 292 -21.55 0.04 12.39
CA PRO A 292 -22.51 1.11 12.67
C PRO A 292 -23.04 1.70 11.35
N ASP A 293 -24.20 2.34 11.42
CA ASP A 293 -24.68 3.13 10.29
C ASP A 293 -23.77 4.34 10.04
N GLU A 294 -23.97 5.02 8.90
CA GLU A 294 -23.08 6.11 8.52
C GLU A 294 -23.13 7.31 9.48
N ALA A 295 -24.30 7.63 10.05
CA ALA A 295 -24.45 8.75 10.97
C ALA A 295 -23.73 8.46 12.30
N GLU A 296 -23.94 7.26 12.84
CA GLU A 296 -23.24 6.79 14.03
C GLU A 296 -21.72 6.73 13.81
N ALA A 297 -21.27 6.16 12.68
CA ALA A 297 -19.86 6.10 12.33
C ALA A 297 -19.21 7.48 12.29
N ARG A 298 -19.84 8.46 11.63
CA ARG A 298 -19.33 9.83 11.54
C ARG A 298 -19.27 10.52 12.90
N GLU A 299 -20.27 10.30 13.76
CA GLU A 299 -20.26 10.86 15.12
C GLU A 299 -19.16 10.23 15.99
N MET A 300 -18.92 8.92 15.87
CA MET A 300 -17.79 8.27 16.54
C MET A 300 -16.45 8.86 16.09
N VAL A 301 -16.24 8.99 14.78
CA VAL A 301 -15.01 9.59 14.23
C VAL A 301 -14.83 11.02 14.72
N ARG A 302 -15.91 11.81 14.78
CA ARG A 302 -15.88 13.19 15.31
C ARG A 302 -15.39 13.23 16.76
N LYS A 303 -15.88 12.32 17.62
CA LYS A 303 -15.45 12.22 19.02
C LYS A 303 -13.97 11.84 19.14
N GLU A 304 -13.54 10.83 18.38
CA GLU A 304 -12.14 10.40 18.38
C GLU A 304 -11.20 11.45 17.77
N LEU A 305 -11.68 12.30 16.86
CA LEU A 305 -10.89 13.38 16.31
C LEU A 305 -10.54 14.44 17.36
N GLU A 306 -11.48 14.78 18.25
CA GLU A 306 -11.18 15.66 19.39
C GLU A 306 -10.17 15.00 20.33
N TRP A 307 -10.33 13.71 20.63
CA TRP A 307 -9.35 12.97 21.41
C TRP A 307 -7.96 12.97 20.76
N VAL A 308 -7.86 12.74 19.45
CA VAL A 308 -6.59 12.75 18.71
C VAL A 308 -5.93 14.13 18.77
N LYS A 309 -6.68 15.22 18.57
CA LYS A 309 -6.11 16.58 18.68
C LYS A 309 -5.54 16.85 20.07
N GLU A 310 -6.24 16.41 21.12
CA GLU A 310 -5.82 16.61 22.52
C GLU A 310 -4.61 15.74 22.92
N ASN A 311 -4.57 14.48 22.47
CA ASN A 311 -3.61 13.48 22.98
C ASN A 311 -2.42 13.22 22.03
N VAL A 312 -2.60 13.40 20.72
CA VAL A 312 -1.55 13.19 19.70
C VAL A 312 -0.93 14.52 19.25
N GLY A 313 -1.73 15.59 19.22
CA GLY A 313 -1.33 16.92 18.74
C GLY A 313 -1.53 17.08 17.22
N SER A 314 -1.38 18.32 16.74
CA SER A 314 -1.73 18.70 15.37
C SER A 314 -0.66 18.40 14.30
N GLU A 315 0.61 18.27 14.71
CA GLU A 315 1.76 18.12 13.80
C GLU A 315 2.59 16.87 14.17
N LYS A 316 1.94 15.72 14.25
CA LYS A 316 2.62 14.46 14.59
C LYS A 316 3.33 13.87 13.37
N THR A 317 4.65 13.89 13.37
CA THR A 317 5.45 13.21 12.33
C THR A 317 5.40 11.69 12.54
N VAL A 318 5.42 10.93 11.44
CA VAL A 318 5.51 9.47 11.48
C VAL A 318 6.80 9.03 12.18
N GLU A 319 7.93 9.66 11.86
CA GLU A 319 9.25 9.34 12.45
C GLU A 319 9.32 9.53 13.97
N SER A 320 8.47 10.38 14.55
CA SER A 320 8.38 10.55 16.01
C SER A 320 7.71 9.38 16.74
N CYS A 321 7.10 8.45 16.00
CA CYS A 321 6.36 7.31 16.55
C CYS A 321 6.85 5.97 15.99
N GLN A 322 7.03 5.89 14.67
CA GLN A 322 7.48 4.70 13.96
C GLN A 322 8.88 4.95 13.39
N GLN A 323 9.83 4.09 13.77
CA GLN A 323 11.18 4.06 13.20
C GLN A 323 11.41 2.70 12.56
N PHE A 324 12.08 2.69 11.41
CA PHE A 324 12.45 1.43 10.77
C PHE A 324 13.31 0.58 11.71
N CYS A 325 13.01 -0.72 11.75
CA CYS A 325 13.83 -1.71 12.43
C CYS A 325 13.80 -3.03 11.66
N VAL A 326 14.91 -3.74 11.68
CA VAL A 326 15.02 -5.10 11.18
C VAL A 326 14.28 -6.05 12.14
N THR A 327 13.18 -6.66 11.71
CA THR A 327 12.35 -7.60 12.51
C THR A 327 12.60 -9.07 12.19
N ALA A 328 13.03 -9.36 10.96
CA ALA A 328 13.44 -10.68 10.48
C ALA A 328 14.89 -10.66 9.96
N PRO A 329 15.61 -11.80 9.95
CA PRO A 329 16.94 -11.86 9.36
C PRO A 329 16.93 -11.56 7.85
N GLY A 330 18.05 -11.02 7.34
CA GLY A 330 18.30 -10.95 5.90
C GLY A 330 18.60 -12.32 5.27
N PRO A 331 18.82 -12.40 3.96
CA PRO A 331 19.15 -13.66 3.30
C PRO A 331 20.54 -14.18 3.73
N GLY A 332 20.70 -15.49 3.71
CA GLY A 332 21.94 -16.20 4.02
C GLY A 332 21.96 -16.89 5.38
N SER A 333 21.07 -16.52 6.31
CA SER A 333 21.00 -17.12 7.65
C SER A 333 19.87 -18.14 7.84
N GLU A 334 19.09 -18.44 6.79
CA GLU A 334 17.92 -19.32 6.88
C GLU A 334 18.29 -20.81 6.97
N GLY A 335 19.50 -21.17 6.53
CA GLY A 335 19.96 -22.56 6.49
C GLY A 335 18.99 -23.47 5.71
N ASP A 336 18.71 -24.64 6.30
CA ASP A 336 17.80 -25.62 5.70
C ASP A 336 16.32 -25.18 5.71
N GLN A 337 15.95 -24.19 6.53
CA GLN A 337 14.57 -23.68 6.66
C GLN A 337 14.18 -22.69 5.56
N LYS A 338 15.03 -22.43 4.57
CA LYS A 338 14.78 -21.46 3.48
C LYS A 338 13.51 -21.73 2.67
N LEU A 339 13.03 -22.99 2.66
CA LEU A 339 11.82 -23.42 1.95
C LEU A 339 10.59 -23.53 2.86
N GLU A 340 10.71 -23.09 4.12
CA GLU A 340 9.62 -23.10 5.10
C GLU A 340 9.15 -21.68 5.41
N GLN A 341 7.85 -21.53 5.67
CA GLN A 341 7.32 -20.24 6.15
C GLN A 341 7.93 -19.87 7.51
N PRO A 342 8.14 -18.58 7.79
CA PRO A 342 8.72 -18.12 9.05
C PRO A 342 7.73 -18.28 10.21
N ALA A 343 8.21 -18.09 11.45
CA ALA A 343 7.32 -17.72 12.54
C ALA A 343 6.82 -16.27 12.35
N MET A 344 5.78 -15.89 13.08
CA MET A 344 5.35 -14.49 13.13
C MET A 344 6.41 -13.65 13.84
N TYR A 345 6.80 -12.52 13.24
CA TYR A 345 7.69 -11.55 13.88
C TYR A 345 6.86 -10.40 14.45
N PRO A 346 6.99 -10.07 15.75
CA PRO A 346 6.33 -8.90 16.29
C PRO A 346 7.04 -7.64 15.79
N ASN A 347 6.27 -6.64 15.36
CA ASN A 347 6.84 -5.41 14.82
C ASN A 347 6.65 -4.24 15.80
N PRO A 348 7.74 -3.63 16.31
CA PRO A 348 7.65 -2.55 17.28
C PRO A 348 7.04 -1.28 16.68
N GLN A 349 7.07 -1.08 15.35
CA GLN A 349 6.39 0.06 14.71
C GLN A 349 4.87 -0.04 14.89
N THR A 350 4.31 -1.24 14.76
CA THR A 350 2.87 -1.49 14.99
C THR A 350 2.51 -1.30 16.46
N ARG A 351 3.37 -1.75 17.38
CA ARG A 351 3.19 -1.52 18.81
C ARG A 351 3.19 -0.01 19.14
N SER A 352 4.16 0.75 18.63
CA SER A 352 4.25 2.20 18.84
C SER A 352 3.03 2.93 18.28
N PHE A 353 2.53 2.53 17.11
CA PHE A 353 1.32 3.11 16.52
C PHE A 353 0.08 2.83 17.39
N CYS A 354 -0.11 1.59 17.84
CA CYS A 354 -1.21 1.23 18.73
C CYS A 354 -1.14 1.98 20.07
N GLN A 355 0.07 2.15 20.63
CA GLN A 355 0.30 2.93 21.85
C GLN A 355 0.01 4.42 21.64
N LEU A 356 0.43 5.01 20.52
CA LEU A 356 0.12 6.40 20.17
C LEU A 356 -1.39 6.64 20.17
N LEU A 357 -2.15 5.70 19.62
CA LEU A 357 -3.60 5.79 19.54
C LEU A 357 -4.31 5.23 20.76
N GLY A 358 -3.63 4.71 21.79
CA GLY A 358 -4.26 4.07 22.94
C GLY A 358 -5.25 2.97 22.56
N ILE A 359 -4.95 2.20 21.51
CA ILE A 359 -5.77 1.08 21.02
C ILE A 359 -5.09 -0.26 21.29
N GLU A 360 -5.89 -1.31 21.33
CA GLU A 360 -5.38 -2.68 21.46
C GLU A 360 -4.57 -3.09 20.22
N ASP A 361 -3.32 -3.52 20.43
CA ASP A 361 -2.51 -4.15 19.38
C ASP A 361 -3.07 -5.54 19.07
N LYS A 362 -3.74 -5.67 17.93
CA LYS A 362 -4.34 -6.93 17.44
C LYS A 362 -3.44 -7.71 16.49
N ILE A 363 -2.34 -7.10 16.03
CA ILE A 363 -1.44 -7.68 15.03
C ILE A 363 -0.36 -8.50 15.72
N ASN A 364 0.29 -7.93 16.74
CA ASN A 364 1.33 -8.60 17.51
C ASN A 364 0.79 -9.57 18.57
N LYS A 365 -0.50 -9.95 18.52
CA LYS A 365 -1.12 -10.84 19.51
C LYS A 365 -0.62 -12.27 19.36
N GLY A 366 -0.16 -12.86 20.46
CA GLY A 366 0.21 -14.28 20.54
C GLY A 366 1.67 -14.59 20.22
N VAL A 367 2.54 -13.58 20.28
CA VAL A 367 4.01 -13.74 20.32
C VAL A 367 4.51 -13.48 21.74
#